data_AF-M0QFA9-F1
#
_entry.id   AF-M0QFA9-F1
#
_cell.length_a   1.000
_cell.length_b   1.000
_cell.length_c   1.000
_cell.angle_alpha   90.00
_cell.angle_beta   90.00
_cell.angle_gamma   90.00
#
_symmetry.space_group_name_H-M   'P 1'
#
loop_
_entity.id
_entity.type
_entity.pdbx_description
1 polymer ?
#
loop_
_entity_poly.entity_id
_entity_poly.type
_entity_poly.pdbx_seq_one_letter_code
_entity_poly.pdbx_strand_id
1 'polypeptide(L)'
;MPTFKKIALVAIVASTLCSVACGTTVESDGPRPPTSASMPTAGDFPIRWLATPSLDLTSSDGTFVRAIAESYYQAIMAGLNSTAPGYRRAIGTIVDYEFNPFTRVYAPHVAYFYAVPYPAAPGQTATSPDFGSVAVCADVPAHADWTKALLFFTYRRSGTAPPSSLRGHLTQPITDVFGDWKGVDNMLPNIHNSRRCDNPPITQPLTTELLPPSPGWPNSAA
;
A
#
# COMPACT_ATOMS: atom_id res chain seq x y z
N MET A 1 -16.40 53.71 10.09
CA MET A 1 -17.10 54.24 8.89
C MET A 1 -16.09 55.09 8.15
N PRO A 2 -15.83 54.92 6.83
CA PRO A 2 -16.85 54.73 5.80
C PRO A 2 -16.54 53.72 4.64
N THR A 3 -17.63 53.42 3.91
CA THR A 3 -17.75 53.17 2.46
C THR A 3 -17.22 51.90 1.80
N PHE A 4 -18.16 50.96 1.66
CA PHE A 4 -18.28 49.96 0.59
C PHE A 4 -18.21 50.58 -0.82
N LYS A 5 -17.54 49.89 -1.76
CA LYS A 5 -17.85 49.98 -3.20
C LYS A 5 -18.21 48.59 -3.73
N LYS A 6 -19.50 48.41 -4.01
CA LYS A 6 -20.03 47.33 -4.85
C LYS A 6 -19.85 47.77 -6.30
N ILE A 7 -19.22 46.94 -7.13
CA ILE A 7 -19.25 47.09 -8.59
C ILE A 7 -20.14 45.98 -9.12
N ALA A 8 -21.29 46.39 -9.65
CA ALA A 8 -22.17 45.59 -10.48
C ALA A 8 -22.27 46.31 -11.84
N LEU A 9 -22.21 45.56 -12.94
CA LEU A 9 -22.67 45.84 -14.31
C LEU A 9 -21.85 44.91 -15.24
N VAL A 10 -22.34 44.34 -16.34
CA VAL A 10 -23.67 44.25 -16.95
C VAL A 10 -23.58 43.18 -18.04
N ALA A 11 -24.70 42.52 -18.31
CA ALA A 11 -24.85 41.55 -19.39
C ALA A 11 -24.84 42.21 -20.78
N ILE A 12 -24.23 41.57 -21.77
CA ILE A 12 -24.58 41.77 -23.19
C ILE A 12 -24.72 40.42 -23.89
N VAL A 13 -25.90 40.26 -24.48
CA VAL A 13 -26.39 39.19 -25.34
C VAL A 13 -25.74 39.28 -26.73
N ALA A 14 -25.41 38.15 -27.36
CA ALA A 14 -25.37 38.06 -28.82
C ALA A 14 -25.55 36.60 -29.29
N SER A 15 -26.77 36.30 -29.71
CA SER A 15 -27.15 35.14 -30.51
C SER A 15 -26.36 35.11 -31.82
N THR A 16 -25.77 33.96 -32.20
CA THR A 16 -25.33 33.74 -33.58
C THR A 16 -25.69 32.35 -34.08
N LEU A 17 -26.14 32.36 -35.34
CA LEU A 17 -26.83 31.38 -36.15
C LEU A 17 -26.07 30.06 -36.42
N CYS A 18 -26.90 29.02 -36.61
CA CYS A 18 -26.83 27.91 -37.57
C CYS A 18 -25.50 27.60 -38.28
N SER A 19 -25.08 26.33 -38.18
CA SER A 19 -24.58 25.56 -39.33
C SER A 19 -24.80 24.07 -39.07
N VAL A 20 -25.78 23.49 -39.76
CA VAL A 20 -25.91 22.04 -39.92
C VAL A 20 -24.96 21.66 -41.06
N ALA A 21 -23.81 21.09 -40.72
CA ALA A 21 -22.91 20.49 -41.69
C ALA A 21 -22.82 18.99 -41.40
N CYS A 22 -23.58 18.19 -42.15
CA CYS A 22 -23.30 16.77 -42.31
C CYS A 22 -22.04 16.65 -43.17
N GLY A 23 -20.88 16.70 -42.52
CA GLY A 23 -19.62 16.24 -43.09
C GLY A 23 -19.30 14.88 -42.49
N THR A 24 -19.45 13.80 -43.25
CA THR A 24 -18.80 12.53 -42.95
C THR A 24 -17.31 12.70 -43.24
N THR A 25 -16.59 13.29 -42.29
CA THR A 25 -15.14 13.24 -42.25
C THR A 25 -14.77 11.81 -41.91
N VAL A 26 -14.24 11.07 -42.88
CA VAL A 26 -13.50 9.84 -42.61
C VAL A 26 -12.23 10.28 -41.91
N GLU A 27 -12.27 10.24 -40.58
CA GLU A 27 -11.12 10.49 -39.72
C GLU A 27 -10.12 9.38 -40.02
N SER A 28 -9.06 9.75 -40.73
CA SER A 28 -7.90 8.91 -40.97
C SER A 28 -7.37 8.50 -39.60
N ASP A 29 -7.50 7.21 -39.24
CA ASP A 29 -6.81 6.57 -38.12
C ASP A 29 -5.29 6.67 -38.35
N GLY A 30 -4.74 7.86 -38.14
CA GLY A 30 -3.33 8.05 -37.94
C GLY A 30 -2.92 7.27 -36.69
N PRO A 31 -1.70 6.70 -36.64
CA PRO A 31 -1.25 5.98 -35.47
C PRO A 31 -1.39 6.87 -34.24
N ARG A 32 -2.31 6.49 -33.34
CA ARG A 32 -2.53 7.17 -32.06
C ARG A 32 -1.16 7.28 -31.37
N PRO A 33 -0.74 8.48 -30.91
CA PRO A 33 0.49 8.61 -30.14
C PRO A 33 0.45 7.58 -29.01
N PRO A 34 1.54 6.85 -28.74
CA PRO A 34 1.56 5.89 -27.65
C PRO A 34 1.15 6.63 -26.38
N THR A 35 0.00 6.26 -25.81
CA THR A 35 -0.44 6.76 -24.51
C THR A 35 0.71 6.50 -23.55
N SER A 36 1.34 7.56 -23.03
CA SER A 36 2.43 7.39 -22.06
C SER A 36 1.90 6.51 -20.94
N ALA A 37 2.50 5.34 -20.77
CA ALA A 37 2.08 4.42 -19.72
C ALA A 37 2.14 5.17 -18.39
N SER A 38 1.01 5.25 -17.69
CA SER A 38 0.96 5.87 -16.37
C SER A 38 1.86 5.09 -15.43
N MET A 39 2.59 5.81 -14.57
CA MET A 39 3.34 5.19 -13.48
C MET A 39 2.38 4.38 -12.60
N PRO A 40 2.75 3.14 -12.20
CA PRO A 40 1.96 2.36 -11.27
C PRO A 40 1.75 3.11 -9.95
N THR A 41 0.60 2.91 -9.35
CA THR A 41 0.18 3.50 -8.08
C THR A 41 -0.09 2.40 -7.05
N ALA A 42 -0.22 2.77 -5.78
CA ALA A 42 -0.63 1.80 -4.77
C ALA A 42 -1.98 1.13 -5.08
N GLY A 43 -2.88 1.81 -5.80
CA GLY A 43 -4.19 1.26 -6.19
C GLY A 43 -4.10 0.05 -7.13
N ASP A 44 -3.01 -0.07 -7.88
CA ASP A 44 -2.77 -1.17 -8.83
C ASP A 44 -2.35 -2.47 -8.12
N PHE A 45 -2.00 -2.39 -6.83
CA PHE A 45 -1.46 -3.50 -6.06
C PHE A 45 -2.20 -3.69 -4.73
N PRO A 46 -3.50 -4.03 -4.75
CA PRO A 46 -4.27 -4.25 -3.52
C PRO A 46 -3.73 -5.41 -2.70
N ILE A 47 -3.76 -5.26 -1.38
CA ILE A 47 -3.25 -6.27 -0.43
C ILE A 47 -4.41 -6.83 0.39
N ARG A 48 -4.49 -8.16 0.44
CA ARG A 48 -5.47 -8.90 1.22
C ARG A 48 -4.78 -9.67 2.33
N TRP A 49 -5.06 -9.28 3.57
CA TRP A 49 -4.64 -10.02 4.74
C TRP A 49 -5.54 -11.21 4.99
N LEU A 50 -4.92 -12.37 5.17
CA LEU A 50 -5.56 -13.58 5.62
C LEU A 50 -5.38 -13.66 7.14
N ALA A 51 -6.49 -13.77 7.86
CA ALA A 51 -6.48 -13.75 9.32
C ALA A 51 -5.76 -15.00 9.87
N THR A 52 -4.94 -14.81 10.91
CA THR A 52 -4.27 -15.88 11.63
C THR A 52 -4.26 -15.58 13.12
N PRO A 53 -4.07 -16.60 13.99
CA PRO A 53 -3.85 -16.37 15.42
C PRO A 53 -2.53 -15.65 15.73
N SER A 54 -1.61 -15.54 14.78
CA SER A 54 -0.28 -14.94 15.01
C SER A 54 -0.29 -13.41 15.05
N LEU A 55 -1.35 -12.76 14.56
CA LEU A 55 -1.48 -11.31 14.57
C LEU A 55 -2.95 -10.90 14.57
N ASP A 56 -3.37 -10.15 15.59
CA ASP A 56 -4.64 -9.44 15.55
C ASP A 56 -4.51 -8.21 14.65
N LEU A 57 -5.07 -8.31 13.43
CA LEU A 57 -5.06 -7.25 12.42
C LEU A 57 -5.82 -5.98 12.81
N THR A 58 -6.58 -6.02 13.91
CA THR A 58 -7.31 -4.87 14.46
C THR A 58 -6.63 -4.23 15.67
N SER A 59 -5.57 -4.82 16.20
CA SER A 59 -4.79 -4.23 17.29
C SER A 59 -3.86 -3.11 16.78
N SER A 60 -3.29 -2.31 17.70
CA SER A 60 -2.24 -1.33 17.34
C SER A 60 -1.01 -2.01 16.72
N ASP A 61 -0.60 -3.18 17.23
CA ASP A 61 0.44 -4.01 16.63
C ASP A 61 0.05 -4.45 15.21
N GLY A 62 -1.19 -4.90 15.02
CA GLY A 62 -1.75 -5.22 13.71
C GLY A 62 -1.66 -4.05 12.74
N THR A 63 -2.09 -2.85 13.16
CA THR A 63 -1.99 -1.63 12.35
C THR A 63 -0.56 -1.30 11.97
N PHE A 64 0.39 -1.34 12.92
CA PHE A 64 1.79 -1.06 12.64
C PHE A 64 2.38 -2.05 11.63
N VAL A 65 2.17 -3.35 11.88
CA VAL A 65 2.70 -4.42 11.05
C VAL A 65 2.14 -4.32 9.63
N ARG A 66 0.82 -4.10 9.51
CA ARG A 66 0.16 -3.88 8.23
C ARG A 66 0.78 -2.69 7.49
N ALA A 67 0.84 -1.53 8.14
CA ALA A 67 1.34 -0.31 7.51
C ALA A 67 2.80 -0.45 7.03
N ILE A 68 3.66 -1.13 7.80
CA ILE A 68 5.06 -1.40 7.41
C ILE A 68 5.14 -2.36 6.23
N ALA A 69 4.50 -3.52 6.33
CA ALA A 69 4.59 -4.57 5.32
C ALA A 69 3.94 -4.15 4.00
N GLU A 70 2.78 -3.49 4.06
CA GLU A 70 2.09 -2.96 2.89
C GLU A 70 2.89 -1.84 2.24
N SER A 71 3.42 -0.88 3.01
CA SER A 71 4.27 0.19 2.44
C SER A 71 5.54 -0.34 1.81
N TYR A 72 6.17 -1.36 2.40
CA TYR A 72 7.33 -2.01 1.81
C TYR A 72 6.99 -2.61 0.44
N TYR A 73 5.88 -3.33 0.37
CA TYR A 73 5.40 -3.91 -0.89
C TYR A 73 5.09 -2.84 -1.94
N GLN A 74 4.38 -1.77 -1.55
CA GLN A 74 4.07 -0.67 -2.45
C GLN A 74 5.32 0.07 -2.92
N ALA A 75 6.35 0.19 -2.07
CA ALA A 75 7.62 0.74 -2.49
C ALA A 75 8.24 -0.10 -3.62
N ILE A 76 8.17 -1.45 -3.53
CA ILE A 76 8.71 -2.36 -4.55
C ILE A 76 7.94 -2.20 -5.86
N MET A 77 6.62 -2.17 -5.79
CA MET A 77 5.75 -2.26 -6.97
C MET A 77 5.49 -0.92 -7.66
N ALA A 78 5.37 0.15 -6.89
CA ALA A 78 4.92 1.47 -7.33
C ALA A 78 5.85 2.61 -6.89
N GLY A 79 7.01 2.29 -6.32
CA GLY A 79 8.01 3.26 -5.85
C GLY A 79 7.69 3.90 -4.49
N LEU A 80 8.69 4.58 -3.92
CA LEU A 80 8.62 5.15 -2.56
C LEU A 80 7.51 6.19 -2.35
N ASN A 81 7.07 6.86 -3.41
CA ASN A 81 5.96 7.83 -3.34
C ASN A 81 4.59 7.15 -3.12
N SER A 82 4.51 5.84 -3.30
CA SER A 82 3.31 5.02 -3.07
C SER A 82 3.27 4.41 -1.67
N THR A 83 4.10 4.90 -0.74
CA THR A 83 4.13 4.42 0.65
C THR A 83 3.22 5.24 1.56
N ALA A 84 2.79 4.64 2.67
CA ALA A 84 1.97 5.32 3.66
C ALA A 84 2.66 6.60 4.20
N PRO A 85 1.91 7.68 4.46
CA PRO A 85 2.45 8.83 5.18
C PRO A 85 3.06 8.40 6.52
N GLY A 86 4.26 8.89 6.83
CA GLY A 86 5.00 8.51 8.05
C GLY A 86 5.88 7.27 7.91
N TYR A 87 5.76 6.48 6.82
CA TYR A 87 6.53 5.25 6.63
C TYR A 87 8.03 5.45 6.80
N ARG A 88 8.64 6.41 6.09
CA ARG A 88 10.08 6.71 6.18
C ARG A 88 10.53 7.07 7.60
N ARG A 89 9.69 7.74 8.39
CA ARG A 89 9.98 8.02 9.80
C ARG A 89 9.86 6.76 10.67
N ALA A 90 8.93 5.87 10.35
CA ALA A 90 8.68 4.64 11.10
C ALA A 90 9.81 3.62 10.91
N ILE A 91 10.36 3.50 9.69
CA ILE A 91 11.50 2.62 9.42
C ILE A 91 12.85 3.27 9.77
N GLY A 92 12.95 4.59 9.90
CA GLY A 92 14.23 5.25 10.18
C GLY A 92 15.31 4.89 9.15
N THR A 93 16.50 4.50 9.60
CA THR A 93 17.65 4.07 8.77
C THR A 93 17.69 2.56 8.53
N ILE A 94 16.64 1.84 8.91
CA ILE A 94 16.63 0.37 8.93
C ILE A 94 16.57 -0.21 7.53
N VAL A 95 15.94 0.52 6.61
CA VAL A 95 16.02 0.24 5.19
C VAL A 95 17.15 1.09 4.62
N ASP A 96 18.39 0.72 4.96
CA ASP A 96 19.61 1.20 4.29
C ASP A 96 19.78 0.57 2.90
N TYR A 97 18.80 -0.22 2.47
CA TYR A 97 18.73 -0.64 1.09
C TYR A 97 18.59 0.62 0.24
N GLU A 98 19.60 0.90 -0.58
CA GLU A 98 19.40 1.62 -1.82
C GLU A 98 18.27 0.90 -2.53
N PHE A 99 17.06 1.37 -2.27
CA PHE A 99 15.86 0.92 -2.92
C PHE A 99 16.10 1.28 -4.37
N ASN A 100 16.72 0.38 -5.10
CA ASN A 100 16.84 0.46 -6.53
C ASN A 100 15.46 0.05 -6.99
N PRO A 101 14.53 1.01 -7.23
CA PRO A 101 13.22 0.62 -7.72
C PRO A 101 13.52 -0.18 -8.97
N PHE A 102 13.14 -1.46 -8.98
CA PHE A 102 13.30 -2.25 -10.18
C PHE A 102 12.69 -1.41 -11.30
N THR A 103 13.44 -1.14 -12.37
CA THR A 103 12.91 -0.45 -13.57
C THR A 103 11.85 -1.28 -14.28
N ARG A 104 11.37 -2.36 -13.64
CA ARG A 104 10.33 -3.25 -14.11
C ARG A 104 8.99 -2.64 -13.76
N VAL A 105 8.18 -2.46 -14.79
CA VAL A 105 6.77 -2.17 -14.64
C VAL A 105 6.06 -3.51 -14.41
N TYR A 106 5.48 -3.68 -13.22
CA TYR A 106 4.64 -4.84 -12.93
C TYR A 106 3.21 -4.58 -13.38
N ALA A 107 2.56 -5.60 -13.94
CA ALA A 107 1.12 -5.53 -14.21
C ALA A 107 0.35 -5.46 -12.88
N PRO A 108 -0.79 -4.76 -12.80
CA PRO A 108 -1.63 -4.73 -11.60
C PRO A 108 -2.00 -6.14 -11.11
N HIS A 109 -1.93 -6.38 -9.81
CA HIS A 109 -2.26 -7.68 -9.21
C HIS A 109 -2.54 -7.57 -7.72
N VAL A 110 -3.28 -8.54 -7.18
CA VAL A 110 -3.51 -8.69 -5.74
C VAL A 110 -2.34 -9.44 -5.07
N ALA A 111 -1.98 -9.02 -3.87
CA ALA A 111 -1.07 -9.74 -3.00
C ALA A 111 -1.77 -10.22 -1.73
N TYR A 112 -1.38 -11.38 -1.22
CA TYR A 112 -1.96 -12.00 -0.04
C TYR A 112 -0.96 -12.05 1.10
N PHE A 113 -1.31 -11.41 2.21
CA PHE A 113 -0.42 -11.24 3.35
C PHE A 113 -0.96 -12.03 4.55
N TYR A 114 -0.11 -12.66 5.32
CA TYR A 114 -0.51 -13.29 6.57
C TYR A 114 0.66 -13.43 7.52
N ALA A 115 0.38 -13.24 8.81
CA ALA A 115 1.37 -13.45 9.84
C ALA A 115 1.57 -14.95 10.09
N VAL A 116 2.81 -15.35 10.33
CA VAL A 116 3.18 -16.67 10.83
C VAL A 116 3.94 -16.49 12.16
N PRO A 117 4.05 -17.54 12.99
CA PRO A 117 4.79 -17.42 14.25
C PRO A 117 6.21 -16.89 14.02
N TYR A 118 6.65 -15.91 14.80
CA TYR A 118 8.03 -15.43 14.71
C TYR A 118 8.99 -16.56 15.12
N PRO A 119 10.06 -16.84 14.36
CA PRO A 119 11.02 -17.87 14.76
C PRO A 119 11.84 -17.30 15.91
N ALA A 120 11.48 -17.65 17.15
CA ALA A 120 12.33 -17.33 18.29
C ALA A 120 13.69 -18.02 18.07
N ALA A 121 14.78 -17.25 18.00
CA ALA A 121 16.11 -17.87 18.02
C ALA A 121 16.28 -18.57 19.38
N PRO A 122 17.00 -19.71 19.45
CA PRO A 122 17.36 -20.31 20.73
C PRO A 122 18.07 -19.27 21.61
N GLY A 123 17.52 -18.97 22.78
CA GLY A 123 18.05 -17.94 23.69
C GLY A 123 17.55 -16.52 23.47
N GLN A 124 16.70 -16.25 22.47
CA GLN A 124 15.92 -15.02 22.42
C GLN A 124 14.71 -15.17 23.33
N THR A 125 14.83 -14.63 24.55
CA THR A 125 13.70 -14.51 25.46
C THR A 125 12.66 -13.59 24.84
N ALA A 126 11.45 -14.13 24.79
CA ALA A 126 10.18 -13.48 24.49
C ALA A 126 10.16 -11.96 24.73
N THR A 127 9.75 -11.24 23.68
CA THR A 127 8.86 -10.06 23.74
C THR A 127 8.95 -9.25 25.03
N SER A 128 9.86 -8.28 25.06
CA SER A 128 9.69 -7.15 25.99
C SER A 128 8.36 -6.44 25.67
N PRO A 129 7.62 -5.90 26.66
CA PRO A 129 6.45 -5.07 26.39
C PRO A 129 6.77 -3.90 25.44
N ASP A 130 8.03 -3.45 25.44
CA ASP A 130 8.51 -2.37 24.58
C ASP A 130 8.81 -2.80 23.14
N PHE A 131 8.79 -4.10 22.83
CA PHE A 131 9.18 -4.62 21.52
C PHE A 131 8.20 -5.65 20.95
N GLY A 132 7.90 -5.51 19.66
CA GLY A 132 7.19 -6.51 18.88
C GLY A 132 8.12 -7.19 17.87
N SER A 133 7.74 -8.39 17.45
CA SER A 133 8.46 -9.16 16.43
C SER A 133 7.43 -9.87 15.58
N VAL A 134 7.57 -9.81 14.26
CA VAL A 134 6.61 -10.41 13.34
C VAL A 134 7.29 -11.03 12.13
N ALA A 135 6.69 -12.13 11.66
CA ALA A 135 7.03 -12.77 10.42
C ALA A 135 5.78 -12.71 9.52
N VAL A 136 5.89 -12.04 8.37
CA VAL A 136 4.79 -11.85 7.42
C VAL A 136 5.13 -12.58 6.13
N CYS A 137 4.30 -13.56 5.79
CA CYS A 137 4.30 -14.16 4.48
C CYS A 137 3.56 -13.27 3.49
N ALA A 138 4.15 -13.05 2.33
CA ALA A 138 3.53 -12.46 1.15
C ALA A 138 3.45 -13.54 0.07
N ASP A 139 2.25 -13.85 -0.40
CA ASP A 139 1.98 -14.72 -1.55
C ASP A 139 1.41 -13.85 -2.68
N VAL A 140 2.08 -13.88 -3.84
CA VAL A 140 1.80 -13.05 -5.00
C VAL A 140 1.73 -13.94 -6.24
N PRO A 141 0.59 -14.61 -6.46
CA PRO A 141 0.48 -15.62 -7.52
C PRO A 141 0.77 -15.09 -8.94
N ALA A 142 0.54 -13.80 -9.16
CA ALA A 142 0.75 -13.16 -10.45
C ALA A 142 2.21 -12.76 -10.73
N HIS A 143 3.11 -12.85 -9.75
CA HIS A 143 4.47 -12.36 -9.89
C HIS A 143 5.39 -13.42 -10.50
N ALA A 144 6.01 -13.08 -11.63
CA ALA A 144 6.79 -14.03 -12.44
C ALA A 144 8.11 -14.47 -11.79
N ASP A 145 8.81 -13.56 -11.10
CA ASP A 145 10.14 -13.85 -10.55
C ASP A 145 10.10 -14.53 -9.15
N TRP A 146 9.05 -14.27 -8.36
CA TRP A 146 8.85 -14.86 -7.03
C TRP A 146 7.37 -14.86 -6.71
N THR A 147 6.84 -15.99 -6.27
CA THR A 147 5.43 -16.08 -5.84
C THR A 147 5.27 -15.97 -4.34
N LYS A 148 6.35 -16.15 -3.58
CA LYS A 148 6.33 -16.12 -2.12
C LYS A 148 7.54 -15.39 -1.55
N ALA A 149 7.31 -14.55 -0.57
CA ALA A 149 8.34 -13.88 0.21
C ALA A 149 8.00 -13.93 1.70
N LEU A 150 9.04 -13.91 2.54
CA LEU A 150 8.90 -13.85 3.98
C LEU A 150 9.62 -12.62 4.51
N LEU A 151 8.86 -11.71 5.10
CA LEU A 151 9.35 -10.50 5.76
C LEU A 151 9.50 -10.80 7.24
N PHE A 152 10.68 -10.51 7.80
CA PHE A 152 10.88 -10.48 9.24
C PHE A 152 11.25 -9.07 9.63
N PHE A 153 10.64 -8.57 10.69
CA PHE A 153 11.09 -7.36 11.34
C PHE A 153 10.65 -7.33 12.79
N THR A 154 11.38 -6.55 13.55
CA THR A 154 11.07 -6.19 14.92
C THR A 154 10.81 -4.69 14.98
N TYR A 155 10.08 -4.28 16.00
CA TYR A 155 9.73 -2.87 16.19
C TYR A 155 9.66 -2.55 17.66
N ARG A 156 9.94 -1.28 17.97
CA ARG A 156 9.84 -0.70 19.29
C ARG A 156 8.50 0.01 19.44
N ARG A 157 7.82 -0.30 20.52
CA ARG A 157 6.65 0.41 21.02
C ARG A 157 7.14 1.57 21.88
N SER A 158 6.72 2.78 21.56
CA SER A 158 7.03 3.99 22.31
C SER A 158 5.98 5.05 22.06
N GLY A 159 5.76 5.95 23.02
CA GLY A 159 4.88 7.11 22.83
C GLY A 159 3.46 6.75 22.39
N THR A 160 2.92 7.52 21.44
CA THR A 160 1.58 7.29 20.87
C THR A 160 1.56 6.02 20.04
N ALA A 161 0.70 5.09 20.43
CA ALA A 161 0.47 3.86 19.68
C ALA A 161 -0.29 4.12 18.37
N PRO A 162 -0.07 3.28 17.35
CA PRO A 162 -0.93 3.20 16.18
C PRO A 162 -2.41 3.09 16.55
N PRO A 163 -3.32 3.71 15.79
CA PRO A 163 -4.75 3.53 15.99
C PRO A 163 -5.14 2.05 15.81
N SER A 164 -6.10 1.60 16.59
CA SER A 164 -6.66 0.24 16.48
C SER A 164 -7.98 0.26 15.68
N SER A 165 -8.48 -0.93 15.34
CA SER A 165 -9.76 -1.16 14.66
C SER A 165 -9.89 -0.49 13.27
N LEU A 166 -8.77 -0.17 12.61
CA LEU A 166 -8.80 0.44 11.28
C LEU A 166 -9.25 -0.56 10.21
N ARG A 167 -10.32 -0.19 9.49
CA ARG A 167 -10.84 -0.93 8.33
C ARG A 167 -11.37 0.05 7.29
N GLY A 168 -11.29 -0.34 6.03
CA GLY A 168 -11.87 0.40 4.92
C GLY A 168 -11.60 -0.27 3.58
N HIS A 169 -11.61 0.51 2.51
CA HIS A 169 -11.52 0.04 1.13
C HIS A 169 -10.28 0.58 0.39
N LEU A 170 -9.49 1.45 1.01
CA LEU A 170 -8.29 1.99 0.40
C LEU A 170 -7.13 1.00 0.50
N THR A 171 -6.26 0.96 -0.51
CA THR A 171 -5.07 0.11 -0.53
C THR A 171 -3.94 0.66 0.35
N GLN A 172 -3.97 1.94 0.69
CA GLN A 172 -3.01 2.57 1.58
C GLN A 172 -3.70 3.58 2.51
N PRO A 173 -3.16 3.86 3.70
CA PRO A 173 -3.65 4.92 4.54
C PRO A 173 -3.31 6.28 3.92
N ILE A 174 -4.22 7.24 4.07
CA ILE A 174 -4.05 8.61 3.59
C ILE A 174 -3.45 9.55 4.64
N THR A 175 -3.27 9.06 5.87
CA THR A 175 -2.67 9.77 7.00
C THR A 175 -1.61 8.91 7.67
N ASP A 176 -0.84 9.50 8.58
CA ASP A 176 0.11 8.75 9.40
C ASP A 176 -0.66 7.80 10.35
N VAL A 177 -0.30 6.52 10.30
CA VAL A 177 -0.88 5.45 11.15
C VAL A 177 0.19 4.76 12.01
N PHE A 178 1.43 5.25 12.00
CA PHE A 178 2.55 4.62 12.70
C PHE A 178 2.70 5.11 14.14
N GLY A 179 2.20 6.32 14.44
CA GLY A 179 2.42 6.97 15.72
C GLY A 179 3.91 7.17 15.99
N ASP A 180 4.32 6.93 17.24
CA ASP A 180 5.71 7.07 17.67
C ASP A 180 6.50 5.76 17.58
N TRP A 181 5.88 4.68 17.07
CA TRP A 181 6.52 3.37 16.96
C TRP A 181 7.54 3.37 15.82
N LYS A 182 8.58 2.54 15.97
CA LYS A 182 9.70 2.44 15.03
C LYS A 182 10.04 0.99 14.75
N GLY A 183 10.38 0.64 13.51
CA GLY A 183 11.15 -0.57 13.28
C GLY A 183 12.45 -0.53 14.09
N VAL A 184 13.07 -1.68 14.36
CA VAL A 184 14.43 -1.70 14.94
C VAL A 184 15.42 -2.58 14.15
N ASP A 185 14.94 -3.65 13.50
CA ASP A 185 15.80 -4.54 12.70
C ASP A 185 15.48 -4.48 11.21
N ASN A 186 16.49 -4.80 10.38
CA ASN A 186 16.41 -4.74 8.93
C ASN A 186 15.26 -5.59 8.38
N MET A 187 14.39 -4.97 7.59
CA MET A 187 13.29 -5.63 6.90
C MET A 187 13.79 -6.11 5.54
N LEU A 188 14.30 -7.34 5.49
CA LEU A 188 14.72 -7.97 4.25
C LEU A 188 13.80 -9.14 3.89
N PRO A 189 13.25 -9.17 2.66
CA PRO A 189 12.50 -10.31 2.17
C PRO A 189 13.47 -11.49 2.06
N ASN A 190 13.21 -12.52 2.85
CA ASN A 190 13.97 -13.74 2.80
C ASN A 190 13.27 -14.74 1.88
N ILE A 191 13.54 -14.63 0.58
CA ILE A 191 13.00 -15.54 -0.44
C ILE A 191 13.46 -16.99 -0.22
N HIS A 192 14.61 -17.21 0.42
CA HIS A 192 15.15 -18.54 0.69
C HIS A 192 14.46 -19.26 1.86
N ASN A 193 13.84 -18.51 2.77
CA ASN A 193 13.07 -19.04 3.90
C ASN A 193 11.54 -19.01 3.66
N SER A 194 11.12 -18.82 2.41
CA SER A 194 9.71 -18.79 1.99
C SER A 194 8.95 -20.11 2.22
N ARG A 195 9.62 -21.22 2.56
CA ARG A 195 8.96 -22.49 2.91
C ARG A 195 7.93 -22.37 4.04
N ARG A 196 8.09 -21.39 4.93
CA ARG A 196 7.09 -21.11 5.98
C ARG A 196 5.77 -20.56 5.41
N CYS A 197 5.80 -20.10 4.16
CA CYS A 197 4.67 -19.57 3.42
C CYS A 197 4.02 -20.62 2.50
N ASP A 198 4.39 -21.91 2.61
CA ASP A 198 3.80 -22.95 1.77
C ASP A 198 2.38 -23.36 2.17
N ASN A 199 1.96 -23.02 3.38
CA ASN A 199 0.66 -23.36 3.92
C ASN A 199 -0.09 -22.09 4.34
N PRO A 200 -0.65 -21.32 3.37
CA PRO A 200 -1.47 -20.16 3.70
C PRO A 200 -2.73 -20.59 4.47
N PRO A 201 -3.30 -19.72 5.33
CA PRO A 201 -4.44 -20.03 6.19
C PRO A 201 -5.78 -20.01 5.42
N ILE A 202 -5.84 -20.68 4.27
CA ILE A 202 -7.00 -20.72 3.36
C ILE A 202 -7.25 -22.13 2.87
N THR A 203 -8.50 -22.41 2.54
CA THR A 203 -8.94 -23.70 1.97
C THR A 203 -9.11 -23.66 0.46
N GLN A 204 -9.12 -22.46 -0.14
CA GLN A 204 -9.27 -22.27 -1.58
C GLN A 204 -7.98 -21.73 -2.19
N PRO A 205 -7.70 -22.03 -3.48
CA PRO A 205 -6.57 -21.44 -4.18
C PRO A 205 -6.65 -19.91 -4.19
N LEU A 206 -5.50 -19.25 -4.07
CA LEU A 206 -5.38 -17.82 -4.27
C LEU A 206 -5.68 -17.47 -5.74
N THR A 207 -6.43 -16.40 -5.96
CA THR A 207 -6.75 -15.92 -7.31
C THR A 207 -5.74 -14.88 -7.77
N THR A 208 -5.54 -14.78 -9.08
CA THR A 208 -4.81 -13.68 -9.72
C THR A 208 -5.72 -12.51 -10.08
N GLU A 209 -7.03 -12.64 -9.89
CA GLU A 209 -7.99 -11.58 -10.12
C GLU A 209 -7.73 -10.39 -9.18
N LEU A 210 -7.85 -9.18 -9.72
CA LEU A 210 -7.66 -7.97 -8.95
C LEU A 210 -8.83 -7.80 -7.97
N LEU A 211 -8.57 -8.08 -6.69
CA LEU A 211 -9.56 -7.96 -5.62
C LEU A 211 -9.28 -6.73 -4.76
N PRO A 212 -10.31 -6.10 -4.16
CA PRO A 212 -10.09 -5.00 -3.23
C PRO A 212 -9.31 -5.44 -1.99
N PRO A 213 -8.61 -4.51 -1.31
CA PRO A 213 -7.86 -4.80 -0.11
C PRO A 213 -8.78 -5.25 1.04
N SER A 214 -8.25 -6.10 1.92
CA SER A 214 -9.05 -6.68 3.01
C SER A 214 -8.18 -7.08 4.20
N PRO A 215 -8.36 -6.50 5.41
CA PRO A 215 -9.03 -5.22 5.59
C PRO A 215 -8.26 -4.14 4.82
N GLY A 216 -8.97 -3.18 4.21
CA GLY A 216 -8.33 -1.98 3.66
C GLY A 216 -8.15 -0.89 4.72
N TRP A 217 -7.80 0.30 4.26
CA TRP A 217 -7.64 1.51 5.08
C TRP A 217 -8.87 2.42 4.99
N PRO A 218 -9.20 3.15 6.07
CA PRO A 218 -10.32 4.09 6.07
C PRO A 218 -10.06 5.29 5.17
N ASN A 219 -11.14 5.95 4.76
CA ASN A 219 -11.12 7.18 3.95
C ASN A 219 -10.89 8.46 4.79
N SER A 220 -10.69 8.33 6.10
CA SER A 220 -10.41 9.43 7.01
C SER A 220 -9.42 8.99 8.08
N ALA A 221 -8.75 9.97 8.71
CA ALA A 221 -8.06 9.71 9.97
C ALA A 221 -9.06 9.16 10.99
N ALA A 222 -8.60 8.22 11.82
CA ALA A 222 -9.34 7.73 12.98
C ALA A 222 -9.14 8.64 14.19
#